data_AF-A0A4P9YZN7-F1
#
_entry.id   AF-A0A4P9YZN7-F1
#
_cell.length_a   1.000
_cell.length_b   1.000
_cell.length_c   1.000
_cell.angle_alpha   90.00
_cell.angle_beta   90.00
_cell.angle_gamma   90.00
#
_symmetry.space_group_name_H-M   'P 1'
#
loop_
_entity.id
_entity.type
_entity.pdbx_description
1 polymer ?
#
loop_
_entity_poly.entity_id
_entity_poly.type
_entity_poly.pdbx_seq_one_letter_code
_entity_poly.pdbx_strand_id
1 'polypeptide(L)'
;GWVAALQNAYVRRADIVNRGFSGYNTEWARHVLAMILPRAQTSLPASTLLGQHESIELLVVLLGANDAAIPPSGQHVPLTRYRENLKALVDMVQSPMSRYYAPNTRVILVTPPPLDEALWAKDCAKDGRPLDRRAATTQKYAEACVKLARDLHVPVLDLHSLIL
;
A
#
# COMPACT_ATOMS: atom_id res chain seq x y z
N GLY A 1 -12.46 1.48 -11.77
CA GLY A 1 -11.54 0.81 -10.81
C GLY A 1 -12.08 0.94 -9.40
N TRP A 2 -11.57 0.15 -8.45
CA TRP A 2 -12.12 0.05 -7.08
C TRP A 2 -12.16 1.40 -6.34
N VAL A 3 -11.17 2.28 -6.54
CA VAL A 3 -11.15 3.62 -5.91
C VAL A 3 -12.34 4.47 -6.36
N ALA A 4 -12.68 4.46 -7.65
CA ALA A 4 -13.84 5.19 -8.17
C ALA A 4 -15.17 4.63 -7.65
N ALA A 5 -15.24 3.31 -7.44
CA ALA A 5 -16.41 2.68 -6.82
C ALA A 5 -16.57 3.10 -5.36
N LEU A 6 -15.46 3.19 -4.60
CA LEU A 6 -15.49 3.75 -3.25
C LEU A 6 -15.86 5.24 -3.24
N GLN A 7 -15.31 6.04 -4.15
CA GLN A 7 -15.68 7.46 -4.30
C GLN A 7 -17.20 7.61 -4.48
N ASN A 8 -17.78 6.84 -5.40
CA ASN A 8 -19.22 6.84 -5.64
C ASN A 8 -20.02 6.36 -4.42
N ALA A 9 -19.57 5.29 -3.76
CA ALA A 9 -20.25 4.75 -2.58
C ALA A 9 -20.22 5.74 -1.40
N TYR A 10 -19.15 6.51 -1.22
CA TYR A 10 -18.94 7.43 -0.09
C TYR A 10 -19.22 8.90 -0.44
N VAL A 11 -19.92 9.18 -1.54
CA VAL A 11 -20.40 10.52 -1.91
C VAL A 11 -21.01 11.22 -0.70
N ARG A 12 -20.55 12.44 -0.42
CA ARG A 12 -20.98 13.29 0.72
C ARG A 12 -20.74 12.71 2.12
N ARG A 13 -19.92 11.66 2.23
CA ARG A 13 -19.56 11.03 3.52
C ARG A 13 -18.05 11.02 3.78
N ALA A 14 -17.24 10.82 2.74
CA ALA A 14 -15.79 10.87 2.84
C ALA A 14 -15.18 11.20 1.47
N ASP A 15 -14.08 11.95 1.49
CA ASP A 15 -13.24 12.12 0.31
C ASP A 15 -12.31 10.92 0.17
N ILE A 16 -12.31 10.31 -1.01
CA ILE A 16 -11.42 9.18 -1.33
C ILE A 16 -10.34 9.70 -2.27
N VAL A 17 -9.09 9.69 -1.79
CA VAL A 17 -7.93 10.22 -2.51
C VAL A 17 -7.08 9.08 -3.06
N ASN A 18 -6.90 9.05 -4.37
CA ASN A 18 -6.04 8.05 -5.01
C ASN A 18 -4.56 8.44 -4.92
N ARG A 19 -3.74 7.60 -4.28
CA ARG A 19 -2.27 7.73 -4.23
C ARG A 19 -1.57 6.49 -4.81
N GLY A 20 -2.22 5.82 -5.76
CA GLY A 20 -1.67 4.69 -6.52
C GLY A 20 -0.84 5.16 -7.70
N PHE A 21 0.37 4.62 -7.83
CA PHE A 21 1.31 4.93 -8.91
C PHE A 21 1.68 3.64 -9.63
N SER A 22 1.53 3.65 -10.96
CA SER A 22 1.85 2.47 -11.78
C SER A 22 3.31 2.06 -11.59
N GLY A 23 3.53 0.76 -11.38
CA GLY A 23 4.86 0.19 -11.21
C GLY A 23 5.51 0.37 -9.84
N TYR A 24 4.90 1.10 -8.89
CA TYR A 24 5.53 1.35 -7.60
C TYR A 24 5.56 0.12 -6.69
N ASN A 25 6.69 -0.06 -6.00
CA ASN A 25 6.90 -1.06 -4.96
C ASN A 25 6.86 -0.41 -3.56
N THR A 26 7.00 -1.23 -2.52
CA THR A 26 6.95 -0.72 -1.13
C THR A 26 8.10 0.21 -0.77
N GLU A 27 9.27 0.09 -1.40
CA GLU A 27 10.42 0.96 -1.14
C GLU A 27 10.10 2.40 -1.58
N TRP A 28 9.61 2.57 -2.80
CA TRP A 28 9.25 3.88 -3.33
C TRP A 28 8.03 4.46 -2.61
N ALA A 29 7.05 3.62 -2.25
CA ALA A 29 5.88 4.06 -1.52
C ALA A 29 6.22 4.73 -0.18
N ARG A 30 7.26 4.27 0.53
CA ARG A 30 7.72 4.92 1.77
C ARG A 30 8.12 6.38 1.56
N HIS A 31 8.80 6.64 0.46
CA HIS A 31 9.30 7.98 0.13
C HIS A 31 8.13 8.88 -0.26
N VAL A 32 7.21 8.38 -1.07
CA VAL A 32 6.01 9.12 -1.47
C VAL A 32 5.12 9.42 -0.28
N LEU A 33 4.84 8.43 0.58
CA LEU A 33 3.94 8.60 1.71
C LEU A 33 4.47 9.67 2.68
N ALA A 34 5.78 9.70 2.93
CA ALA A 34 6.44 10.72 3.75
C ALA A 34 6.29 12.16 3.21
N MET A 35 6.10 12.33 1.89
CA MET A 35 5.91 13.65 1.26
C MET A 35 4.46 14.13 1.33
N ILE A 36 3.49 13.21 1.39
CA ILE A 36 2.06 13.55 1.31
C ILE A 36 1.35 13.50 2.66
N LEU A 37 1.89 12.79 3.66
CA LEU A 37 1.28 12.75 4.98
C LEU A 37 1.43 14.10 5.71
N PRO A 38 0.36 14.60 6.36
CA PRO A 38 0.46 15.75 7.24
C PRO A 38 1.38 15.41 8.42
N ARG A 39 2.21 16.37 8.83
CA ARG A 39 3.03 16.22 10.04
C ARG A 39 2.12 16.28 11.27
N ALA A 40 2.47 15.50 12.29
CA ALA A 40 1.84 15.59 13.61
C ALA A 40 1.98 17.03 14.12
N GLN A 41 0.87 17.63 14.56
CA GLN A 41 0.87 18.99 15.08
C GLN A 41 1.63 19.04 16.40
N THR A 42 2.62 19.92 16.49
CA THR A 42 3.16 20.37 17.77
C THR A 42 2.26 21.50 18.28
N SER A 43 1.20 21.17 19.02
CA SER A 43 0.54 22.04 20.01
C SER A 43 0.39 23.55 19.66
N LEU A 44 -0.16 23.90 18.48
CA LEU A 44 -0.60 25.27 18.20
C LEU A 44 -2.08 25.27 17.82
N PRO A 45 -2.88 26.24 18.31
CA PRO A 45 -4.32 26.25 18.09
C PRO A 45 -4.62 26.52 16.61
N ALA A 46 -5.48 25.68 16.04
CA ALA A 46 -5.98 25.81 14.68
C ALA A 46 -6.93 27.03 14.58
N SER A 47 -6.36 28.23 14.38
CA SER A 47 -7.11 29.42 13.99
C SER A 47 -6.55 30.01 12.70
N THR A 48 -6.70 29.30 11.60
CA THR A 48 -6.80 29.94 10.29
C THR A 48 -7.98 29.34 9.56
N LEU A 49 -8.83 30.20 9.02
CA LEU A 49 -10.06 29.88 8.27
C LEU A 49 -9.81 29.11 6.95
N LEU A 50 -8.56 28.69 6.70
CA LEU A 50 -8.08 27.87 5.58
C LEU A 50 -7.33 26.60 6.06
N GLY A 51 -7.23 26.38 7.37
CA GLY A 51 -6.45 25.33 8.02
C GLY A 51 -7.27 24.11 8.43
N GLN A 52 -8.23 23.69 7.60
CA GLN A 52 -8.87 22.38 7.75
C GLN A 52 -7.78 21.32 7.60
N HIS A 53 -7.33 20.77 8.73
CA HIS A 53 -6.51 19.57 8.74
C HIS A 53 -7.36 18.46 8.13
N GLU A 54 -7.00 18.00 6.93
CA GLU A 54 -7.60 16.79 6.36
C GLU A 54 -7.18 15.61 7.25
N SER A 55 -8.04 15.24 8.21
CA SER A 55 -7.82 14.04 9.01
C SER A 55 -7.95 12.82 8.11
N ILE A 56 -6.89 12.02 8.04
CA ILE A 56 -6.95 10.76 7.30
C ILE A 56 -7.67 9.75 8.19
N GLU A 57 -8.94 9.48 7.89
CA GLU A 57 -9.74 8.52 8.68
C GLU A 57 -9.35 7.05 8.43
N LEU A 58 -8.86 6.77 7.22
CA LEU A 58 -8.50 5.43 6.76
C LEU A 58 -7.37 5.49 5.72
N LEU A 59 -6.30 4.73 5.96
CA LEU A 59 -5.22 4.45 5.03
C LEU A 59 -5.35 3.01 4.51
N VAL A 60 -5.54 2.85 3.21
CA VAL A 60 -5.57 1.53 2.55
C VAL A 60 -4.26 1.31 1.81
N VAL A 61 -3.49 0.30 2.20
CA VAL A 61 -2.18 -0.02 1.60
C VAL A 61 -2.31 -1.28 0.75
N LEU A 62 -2.34 -1.11 -0.58
CA LEU A 62 -2.34 -2.19 -1.56
C LEU A 62 -1.04 -2.16 -2.38
N LEU A 63 -0.03 -2.90 -1.91
CA LEU A 63 1.31 -2.97 -2.51
C LEU A 63 1.84 -4.42 -2.42
N GLY A 64 2.85 -4.74 -3.23
CA GLY A 64 3.51 -6.05 -3.23
C GLY A 64 3.56 -6.75 -4.58
N ALA A 65 2.68 -6.38 -5.53
CA ALA A 65 2.66 -7.03 -6.84
C ALA A 65 3.93 -6.71 -7.67
N ASN A 66 4.51 -5.52 -7.45
CA ASN A 66 5.77 -5.11 -8.08
C ASN A 66 6.98 -5.60 -7.29
N ASP A 67 6.90 -5.60 -5.96
CA ASP A 67 7.90 -6.17 -5.06
C ASP A 67 8.18 -7.64 -5.38
N ALA A 68 7.12 -8.39 -5.74
CA ALA A 68 7.15 -9.80 -6.15
C ALA A 68 7.73 -10.05 -7.55
N ALA A 69 8.17 -9.02 -8.27
CA ALA A 69 9.02 -9.22 -9.43
C ALA A 69 10.29 -10.00 -9.03
N ILE A 70 10.90 -10.72 -9.97
CA ILE A 70 12.11 -11.49 -9.73
C ILE A 70 13.35 -10.73 -10.25
N PRO A 71 14.53 -10.88 -9.60
CA PRO A 71 15.77 -10.33 -10.13
C PRO A 71 16.01 -10.77 -11.59
N PRO A 72 16.54 -9.89 -12.46
CA PRO A 72 17.11 -8.57 -12.16
C PRO A 72 16.12 -7.39 -12.28
N SER A 73 14.80 -7.63 -12.22
CA SER A 73 13.81 -6.55 -12.35
C SER A 73 14.04 -5.45 -11.31
N GLY A 74 14.11 -4.18 -11.75
CA GLY A 74 14.30 -3.02 -10.87
C GLY A 74 13.14 -2.76 -9.91
N GLN A 75 12.03 -3.46 -10.08
CA GLN A 75 10.88 -3.40 -9.18
C GLN A 75 11.00 -4.39 -8.00
N HIS A 76 11.88 -5.40 -8.11
CA HIS A 76 12.04 -6.43 -7.10
C HIS A 76 12.42 -5.82 -5.75
N VAL A 77 11.70 -6.23 -4.70
CA VAL A 77 12.05 -5.94 -3.31
C VAL A 77 12.11 -7.27 -2.58
N PRO A 78 13.24 -7.66 -1.95
CA PRO A 78 13.35 -8.91 -1.21
C PRO A 78 12.24 -9.06 -0.16
N LEU A 79 11.73 -10.28 0.05
CA LEU A 79 10.57 -10.54 0.92
C LEU A 79 10.73 -9.96 2.34
N THR A 80 11.92 -10.06 2.93
CA THR A 80 12.25 -9.46 4.24
C THR A 80 12.07 -7.95 4.20
N ARG A 81 12.59 -7.29 3.16
CA ARG A 81 12.50 -5.84 2.98
C ARG A 81 11.07 -5.37 2.70
N TYR A 82 10.31 -6.14 1.92
CA TYR A 82 8.89 -5.90 1.72
C TYR A 82 8.12 -5.85 3.06
N ARG A 83 8.37 -6.83 3.94
CA ARG A 83 7.77 -6.86 5.29
C ARG A 83 8.18 -5.65 6.14
N GLU A 84 9.47 -5.29 6.14
CA GLU A 84 9.95 -4.08 6.84
C GLU A 84 9.30 -2.81 6.30
N ASN A 85 9.11 -2.72 4.99
CA ASN A 85 8.53 -1.55 4.35
C ASN A 85 7.05 -1.42 4.68
N LEU A 86 6.28 -2.50 4.59
CA LEU A 86 4.89 -2.49 5.02
C LEU A 86 4.76 -2.08 6.49
N LYS A 87 5.61 -2.62 7.37
CA LYS A 87 5.63 -2.22 8.79
C LYS A 87 5.87 -0.73 8.93
N ALA A 88 6.86 -0.19 8.22
CA ALA A 88 7.16 1.23 8.29
C ALA A 88 6.01 2.12 7.77
N LEU A 89 5.30 1.70 6.72
CA LEU A 89 4.12 2.43 6.23
C LEU A 89 3.00 2.47 7.29
N VAL A 90 2.79 1.37 8.02
CA VAL A 90 1.85 1.32 9.15
C VAL A 90 2.33 2.22 10.30
N ASP A 91 3.58 2.06 10.71
CA ASP A 91 4.19 2.81 11.81
C ASP A 91 4.20 4.32 11.56
N MET A 92 4.24 4.77 10.28
CA MET A 92 4.20 6.20 9.96
C MET A 92 3.01 6.91 10.60
N VAL A 93 1.83 6.28 10.65
CA VAL A 93 0.64 6.90 11.25
C VAL A 93 0.30 6.34 12.64
N GLN A 94 0.74 5.11 12.94
CA GLN A 94 0.40 4.42 14.20
C GLN A 94 1.43 4.61 15.32
N SER A 95 2.70 4.90 15.00
CA SER A 95 3.75 5.00 16.03
C SER A 95 3.76 6.38 16.69
N PRO A 96 3.70 6.48 18.04
CA PRO A 96 3.82 7.76 18.76
C PRO A 96 5.15 8.49 18.51
N MET A 97 6.19 7.78 18.08
CA MET A 97 7.49 8.36 17.73
C MET A 97 7.54 8.89 16.28
N SER A 98 6.52 8.63 15.48
CA SER A 98 6.46 9.09 14.11
C SER A 98 6.13 10.58 14.04
N ARG A 99 6.84 11.30 13.16
CA ARG A 99 6.51 12.68 12.81
C ARG A 99 5.17 12.85 12.09
N TYR A 100 4.53 11.76 11.70
CA TYR A 100 3.21 11.72 11.06
C TYR A 100 2.17 11.01 11.94
N TYR A 101 2.46 10.88 13.24
CA TYR A 101 1.59 10.19 14.18
C TYR A 101 0.16 10.74 14.13
N ALA A 102 -0.78 9.83 13.84
CA ALA A 102 -2.19 10.10 13.69
C ALA A 102 -2.96 8.90 14.29
N PRO A 103 -3.12 8.85 15.63
CA PRO A 103 -3.64 7.66 16.32
C PRO A 103 -5.06 7.26 15.89
N ASN A 104 -5.83 8.21 15.37
CA ASN A 104 -7.20 7.97 14.89
C ASN A 104 -7.24 7.44 13.44
N THR A 105 -6.13 7.50 12.70
CA THR A 105 -6.05 6.98 11.33
C THR A 105 -6.02 5.47 11.36
N ARG A 106 -7.10 4.83 10.92
CA ARG A 106 -7.14 3.37 10.76
C ARG A 106 -6.29 2.96 9.56
N VAL A 107 -5.65 1.80 9.65
CA VAL A 107 -4.88 1.24 8.53
C VAL A 107 -5.46 -0.12 8.15
N ILE A 108 -5.63 -0.37 6.85
CA ILE A 108 -5.96 -1.69 6.31
C ILE A 108 -4.86 -2.06 5.32
N LEU A 109 -4.25 -3.23 5.53
CA LEU A 109 -3.36 -3.82 4.53
C LEU A 109 -4.20 -4.64 3.53
N VAL A 110 -3.83 -4.59 2.26
CA VAL A 110 -4.43 -5.43 1.22
C VAL A 110 -3.30 -6.19 0.54
N THR A 111 -3.44 -7.51 0.46
CA THR A 111 -2.43 -8.37 -0.16
C THR A 111 -2.32 -8.07 -1.66
N PRO A 112 -1.14 -8.29 -2.29
CA PRO A 112 -1.08 -8.33 -3.75
C PRO A 112 -2.04 -9.40 -4.30
N PRO A 113 -2.81 -9.10 -5.37
CA PRO A 113 -3.71 -10.07 -5.99
C PRO A 113 -2.91 -11.23 -6.63
N PRO A 114 -3.55 -12.36 -6.95
CA PRO A 114 -2.92 -13.44 -7.69
C PRO A 114 -2.46 -12.96 -9.07
N LEU A 115 -1.35 -13.54 -9.54
CA LEU A 115 -0.82 -13.26 -10.87
C LEU A 115 -1.33 -14.32 -11.85
N ASP A 116 -2.01 -13.91 -12.91
CA ASP A 116 -2.15 -14.75 -14.10
C ASP A 116 -0.81 -14.76 -14.85
N GLU A 117 0.00 -15.78 -14.57
CA GLU A 117 1.34 -15.91 -15.13
C GLU A 117 1.32 -16.09 -16.66
N ALA A 118 0.28 -16.73 -17.21
CA ALA A 118 0.16 -16.97 -18.65
C ALA A 118 -0.18 -15.67 -19.40
N LEU A 119 -1.10 -14.87 -18.86
CA LEU A 119 -1.42 -13.56 -19.40
C LEU A 119 -0.22 -12.60 -19.28
N TRP A 120 0.45 -12.59 -18.13
CA TRP A 120 1.64 -11.76 -17.92
C TRP A 120 2.78 -12.13 -18.88
N ALA A 121 3.01 -13.42 -19.12
CA ALA A 121 4.01 -13.87 -20.10
C ALA A 121 3.71 -13.37 -21.52
N LYS A 122 2.43 -13.35 -21.93
CA LYS A 122 2.02 -12.78 -23.23
C LYS A 122 2.31 -11.29 -23.31
N ASP A 123 2.05 -10.54 -22.24
CA ASP A 123 2.29 -9.10 -22.22
C ASP A 123 3.80 -8.79 -22.19
N CYS A 124 4.59 -9.53 -21.41
CA CYS A 124 6.06 -9.50 -21.48
C CYS A 124 6.57 -9.71 -22.92
N ALA A 125 6.05 -10.72 -23.62
CA ALA A 125 6.47 -11.02 -24.99
C ALA A 125 6.11 -9.92 -25.99
N LYS A 126 4.92 -9.29 -25.87
CA LYS A 126 4.51 -8.14 -26.70
C LYS A 126 5.45 -6.96 -26.53
N ASP A 127 5.91 -6.72 -25.31
CA ASP A 127 6.83 -5.62 -24.97
C ASP A 127 8.31 -5.98 -25.21
N GLY A 128 8.61 -7.18 -25.72
CA GLY A 128 9.98 -7.64 -25.93
C GLY A 128 10.80 -7.80 -24.65
N ARG A 129 10.15 -7.98 -23.49
CA ARG A 129 10.79 -8.08 -22.18
C ARG A 129 10.71 -9.50 -21.61
N PRO A 130 11.69 -9.94 -20.79
CA PRO A 130 11.63 -11.25 -20.17
C PRO A 130 10.48 -11.34 -19.15
N LEU A 131 10.03 -12.58 -18.89
CA LEU A 131 9.10 -12.86 -17.81
C LEU A 131 9.77 -12.56 -16.46
N ASP A 132 9.19 -11.63 -15.71
CA ASP A 132 9.80 -11.10 -14.49
C ASP A 132 8.93 -11.27 -13.23
N ARG A 133 7.84 -12.05 -13.32
CA ARG A 133 6.98 -12.38 -12.18
C ARG A 133 6.49 -13.82 -12.29
N ARG A 134 6.21 -14.44 -11.14
CA ARG A 134 5.67 -15.80 -11.03
C ARG A 134 4.55 -15.83 -10.02
N ALA A 135 3.50 -16.61 -10.26
CA ALA A 135 2.36 -16.72 -9.35
C ALA A 135 2.79 -17.19 -7.95
N ALA A 136 3.66 -18.21 -7.90
CA ALA A 136 4.23 -18.74 -6.67
C ALA A 136 5.09 -17.72 -5.90
N THR A 137 5.72 -16.77 -6.59
CA THR A 137 6.44 -15.67 -5.92
C THR A 137 5.43 -14.70 -5.31
N THR A 138 4.44 -14.23 -6.07
CA THR A 138 3.40 -13.32 -5.58
C THR A 138 2.65 -13.87 -4.36
N GLN A 139 2.37 -15.18 -4.33
CA GLN A 139 1.76 -15.85 -3.18
C GLN A 139 2.58 -15.64 -1.89
N LYS A 140 3.91 -15.77 -1.93
CA LYS A 140 4.78 -15.56 -0.76
C LYS A 140 4.67 -14.13 -0.20
N TYR A 141 4.50 -13.14 -1.08
CA TYR A 141 4.31 -11.75 -0.66
C TYR A 141 2.92 -11.53 -0.05
N ALA A 142 1.88 -12.17 -0.59
CA ALA A 142 0.55 -12.16 0.02
C ALA A 142 0.56 -12.76 1.43
N GLU A 143 1.16 -13.95 1.59
CA GLU A 143 1.32 -14.62 2.89
C GLU A 143 2.10 -13.77 3.89
N ALA A 144 3.19 -13.11 3.44
CA ALA A 144 3.96 -12.21 4.28
C ALA A 144 3.17 -10.97 4.72
N CYS A 145 2.32 -10.41 3.85
CA CYS A 145 1.42 -9.31 4.17
C CYS A 145 0.39 -9.71 5.23
N VAL A 146 -0.28 -10.86 5.05
CA VAL A 146 -1.24 -11.41 6.03
C VAL A 146 -0.57 -11.65 7.38
N LYS A 147 0.60 -12.30 7.39
CA LYS A 147 1.34 -12.56 8.63
C LYS A 147 1.70 -11.26 9.34
N LEU A 148 2.26 -10.28 8.62
CA LEU A 148 2.61 -8.99 9.20
C LEU A 148 1.38 -8.26 9.76
N ALA A 149 0.25 -8.28 9.05
CA ALA A 149 -0.97 -7.63 9.52
C ALA A 149 -1.42 -8.19 10.87
N ARG A 150 -1.36 -9.52 11.03
CA ARG A 150 -1.62 -10.19 12.32
C ARG A 150 -0.62 -9.78 13.39
N ASP A 151 0.68 -9.78 13.08
CA ASP A 151 1.72 -9.36 14.03
C ASP A 151 1.51 -7.93 14.53
N LEU A 152 1.04 -7.03 13.66
CA LEU A 152 0.77 -5.62 13.97
C LEU A 152 -0.64 -5.36 14.49
N HIS A 153 -1.51 -6.37 14.57
CA HIS A 153 -2.92 -6.23 14.93
C HIS A 153 -3.68 -5.22 14.06
N VAL A 154 -3.34 -5.13 12.77
CA VAL A 154 -4.06 -4.32 11.78
C VAL A 154 -4.93 -5.19 10.89
N PRO A 155 -6.14 -4.73 10.49
CA PRO A 155 -6.96 -5.48 9.55
C PRO A 155 -6.25 -5.73 8.22
N VAL A 156 -6.52 -6.90 7.63
CA VAL A 156 -6.04 -7.27 6.30
C VAL A 156 -7.18 -7.77 5.43
N LEU A 157 -7.25 -7.25 4.22
CA LEU A 157 -8.03 -7.85 3.14
C LEU A 157 -7.11 -8.78 2.36
N ASP A 158 -7.28 -10.09 2.56
CA ASP A 158 -6.58 -11.12 1.79
C ASP A 158 -7.21 -11.25 0.40
N LEU A 159 -6.96 -10.22 -0.42
CA LEU A 159 -7.40 -10.17 -1.81
C LEU A 159 -6.84 -11.34 -2.62
N HIS A 160 -5.67 -11.86 -2.24
CA HIS A 160 -5.04 -13.00 -2.93
C HIS A 160 -5.95 -14.22 -2.85
N SER A 161 -6.34 -14.62 -1.65
CA SER A 161 -7.19 -15.79 -1.44
C SER A 161 -8.63 -15.60 -1.90
N LEU A 162 -9.12 -14.35 -2.00
CA LEU A 162 -10.51 -14.05 -2.36
C LEU A 162 -10.83 -14.20 -3.85
N ILE A 163 -9.82 -14.14 -4.72
CA ILE A 163 -10.01 -14.13 -6.19
C ILE A 163 -9.23 -15.25 -6.90
N LEU A 164 -8.80 -16.27 -6.14
CA LEU A 164 -8.30 -17.54 -6.66
C LEU A 164 -9.44 -18.46 -7.13
#